data_AF-A0A0R1ES92-F1
#
_entry.id   AF-A0A0R1ES92-F1
#
_cell.length_a   1.000
_cell.length_b   1.000
_cell.length_c   1.000
_cell.angle_alpha   90.00
_cell.angle_beta   90.00
_cell.angle_gamma   90.00
#
_symmetry.space_group_name_H-M   'P 1'
#
loop_
_entity.id
_entity.type
_entity.pdbx_description
1 polymer ?
#
loop_
_entity_poly.entity_id
_entity_poly.type
_entity_poly.pdbx_seq_one_letter_code
_entity_poly.pdbx_strand_id
1 'polypeptide(L)'
;MTLNQYIKVERGNMFGGAKVKKQATETVMLAVRKAMNQGVKFQWGKPLSFDWYWYDKRTDPDNIAFQHKFIFDGMQKAEFLENDNWDHIVELRDRFFIDKANPRVEVEEID
;
A
#
# COMPACT_ATOMS: atom_id res chain seq x y z
N MET A 1 0.39 1.24 -9.73
CA MET A 1 -0.85 0.82 -10.44
C MET A 1 -1.97 1.66 -9.86
N THR A 2 -2.80 2.29 -10.67
CA THR A 2 -3.95 3.07 -10.16
C THR A 2 -5.22 2.19 -10.08
N LEU A 3 -6.21 2.58 -9.28
CA LEU A 3 -7.52 1.93 -9.23
C LEU A 3 -8.14 1.76 -10.63
N ASN A 4 -8.13 2.81 -11.45
CA ASN A 4 -8.70 2.75 -12.80
C ASN A 4 -7.97 1.73 -13.70
N GLN A 5 -6.64 1.65 -13.57
CA GLN A 5 -5.86 0.64 -14.29
C GLN A 5 -6.19 -0.77 -13.79
N TYR A 6 -6.34 -0.94 -12.46
CA TYR A 6 -6.69 -2.23 -11.85
C TYR A 6 -8.08 -2.71 -12.30
N ILE A 7 -9.10 -1.85 -12.28
CA ILE A 7 -10.46 -2.16 -12.76
C ILE A 7 -10.43 -2.55 -14.25
N LYS A 8 -9.65 -1.85 -15.07
CA LYS A 8 -9.51 -2.18 -16.50
C LYS A 8 -8.94 -3.59 -16.69
N VAL A 9 -7.97 -4.00 -15.88
CA VAL A 9 -7.40 -5.35 -15.90
C VAL A 9 -8.45 -6.38 -15.49
N GLU A 10 -9.19 -6.13 -14.41
CA GLU A 10 -10.26 -7.04 -13.94
C GLU A 10 -11.34 -7.26 -15.00
N ARG A 11 -11.76 -6.19 -15.69
CA ARG A 11 -12.78 -6.27 -16.74
C ARG A 11 -12.27 -6.91 -18.03
N GLY A 12 -10.96 -6.86 -18.29
CA GLY A 12 -10.35 -7.39 -19.51
C GLY A 12 -9.94 -8.87 -19.41
N ASN A 13 -9.71 -9.39 -18.20
CA ASN A 13 -9.30 -10.77 -17.98
C ASN A 13 -9.76 -11.25 -16.59
N MET A 14 -10.55 -12.32 -16.56
CA MET A 14 -11.05 -12.96 -15.33
C MET A 14 -9.95 -13.27 -14.30
N PHE A 15 -8.73 -13.58 -14.74
CA PHE A 15 -7.59 -13.85 -13.85
C PHE A 15 -6.61 -12.68 -13.72
N GLY A 16 -6.83 -11.59 -14.47
CA GLY A 16 -5.91 -10.45 -14.54
C GLY A 16 -5.78 -9.73 -13.20
N GLY A 17 -6.90 -9.45 -12.53
CA GLY A 17 -6.92 -8.79 -11.22
C GLY A 17 -6.16 -9.59 -10.17
N ALA A 18 -6.44 -10.90 -10.08
CA ALA A 18 -5.75 -11.81 -9.17
C ALA A 18 -4.23 -11.84 -9.41
N LYS A 19 -3.80 -11.84 -10.67
CA LYS A 19 -2.38 -11.79 -11.02
C LYS A 19 -1.71 -10.48 -10.59
N VAL A 20 -2.33 -9.33 -10.89
CA VAL A 20 -1.81 -8.02 -10.50
C VAL A 20 -1.76 -7.89 -8.99
N LYS A 21 -2.84 -8.28 -8.29
CA LYS A 21 -2.90 -8.30 -6.83
C LYS A 21 -1.76 -9.11 -6.25
N LYS A 22 -1.56 -10.36 -6.71
CA LYS A 22 -0.48 -11.23 -6.25
C LYS A 22 0.91 -10.58 -6.40
N GLN A 23 1.20 -10.00 -7.56
CA GLN A 23 2.49 -9.35 -7.82
C GLN A 23 2.72 -8.12 -6.93
N ALA A 24 1.69 -7.28 -6.74
CA ALA A 24 1.77 -6.12 -5.88
C ALA A 24 1.99 -6.52 -4.40
N THR A 25 1.20 -7.48 -3.91
CA THR A 25 1.34 -8.05 -2.56
C THR A 25 2.73 -8.63 -2.33
N GLU A 26 3.30 -9.36 -3.31
CA GLU A 26 4.66 -9.91 -3.20
C GLU A 26 5.74 -8.83 -3.15
N THR A 27 5.57 -7.76 -3.92
CA THR A 27 6.50 -6.62 -3.92
C THR A 27 6.50 -5.92 -2.55
N VAL A 28 5.32 -5.66 -1.99
CA VAL A 28 5.18 -5.06 -0.66
C VAL A 28 5.77 -5.99 0.40
N MET A 29 5.44 -7.28 0.38
CA MET A 29 5.94 -8.25 1.34
C MET A 29 7.48 -8.23 1.43
N LEU A 30 8.17 -8.16 0.30
CA LEU A 30 9.64 -8.09 0.26
C LEU A 30 10.16 -6.78 0.88
N ALA A 31 9.51 -5.65 0.59
CA ALA A 31 9.86 -4.35 1.18
C ALA A 31 9.65 -4.34 2.70
N VAL A 32 8.52 -4.87 3.17
CA VAL A 32 8.19 -4.98 4.60
C VAL A 32 9.20 -5.87 5.32
N ARG A 33 9.51 -7.06 4.79
CA ARG A 33 10.53 -7.94 5.38
C ARG A 33 11.90 -7.28 5.48
N LYS A 34 12.28 -6.48 4.46
CA LYS A 34 13.51 -5.70 4.52
C LYS A 34 13.47 -4.66 5.66
N ALA A 35 12.36 -3.95 5.82
CA ALA A 35 12.18 -2.99 6.90
C ALA A 35 12.19 -3.66 8.29
N MET A 36 11.55 -4.82 8.44
CA MET A 36 11.60 -5.63 9.66
C MET A 36 13.03 -6.02 10.03
N ASN A 37 13.83 -6.45 9.04
CA ASN A 37 15.25 -6.77 9.24
C ASN A 37 16.09 -5.54 9.63
N GLN A 38 15.60 -4.33 9.35
CA GLN A 38 16.21 -3.07 9.78
C GLN A 38 15.68 -2.59 11.14
N GLY A 39 14.80 -3.36 11.79
CA GLY A 39 14.28 -3.08 13.13
C GLY A 39 12.94 -2.33 13.17
N VAL A 40 12.30 -2.09 12.02
CA VAL A 40 10.97 -1.45 11.97
C VAL A 40 9.93 -2.34 12.64
N LYS A 41 9.11 -1.75 13.50
CA LYS A 41 8.01 -2.38 14.23
C LYS A 41 6.89 -1.38 14.43
N PHE A 42 5.65 -1.82 14.32
CA PHE A 42 4.46 -1.02 14.67
C PHE A 42 3.78 -1.57 15.93
N GLN A 43 3.25 -0.66 16.74
CA GLN A 43 2.23 -0.82 17.75
C GLN A 43 0.86 -0.67 17.07
N TRP A 44 0.28 -1.81 16.68
CA TRP A 44 -1.03 -1.85 16.04
C TRP A 44 -2.14 -1.23 16.92
N GLY A 45 -3.19 -0.73 16.27
CA GLY A 45 -4.25 0.03 16.93
C GLY A 45 -3.96 1.54 17.03
N LYS A 46 -2.95 2.02 16.29
CA LYS A 46 -2.62 3.44 16.13
C LYS A 46 -2.85 3.93 14.70
N PRO A 47 -3.03 5.25 14.49
CA PRO A 47 -3.12 5.82 13.15
C PRO A 47 -1.86 5.54 12.32
N LEU A 48 -2.05 5.36 11.02
CA LEU A 48 -0.97 5.21 10.05
C LEU A 48 -0.94 6.40 9.09
N SER A 49 0.25 6.96 8.86
CA SER A 49 0.49 7.94 7.79
C SER A 49 1.01 7.25 6.53
N PHE A 50 0.47 7.65 5.39
CA PHE A 50 0.89 7.22 4.06
C PHE A 50 1.30 8.44 3.24
N ASP A 51 2.59 8.52 2.94
CA ASP A 51 3.14 9.59 2.12
C ASP A 51 3.34 9.06 0.70
N TRP A 52 2.40 9.41 -0.16
CA TRP A 52 2.38 9.00 -1.56
C TRP A 52 3.17 9.98 -2.40
N TYR A 53 4.35 9.55 -2.84
CA TYR A 53 5.16 10.28 -3.80
C TYR A 53 4.85 9.79 -5.22
N TRP A 54 4.25 10.66 -6.03
CA TRP A 54 3.78 10.32 -7.37
C TRP A 54 4.51 11.11 -8.47
N TYR A 55 4.41 10.65 -9.72
CA TYR A 55 5.17 11.23 -10.82
C TYR A 55 4.60 12.55 -11.36
N ASP A 56 3.28 12.77 -11.27
CA ASP A 56 2.59 14.00 -11.68
C ASP A 56 1.22 14.16 -10.98
N LYS A 57 0.51 15.27 -11.26
CA LYS A 57 -0.81 15.58 -10.67
C LYS A 57 -2.01 15.13 -11.51
N ARG A 58 -1.82 14.23 -12.50
CA ARG A 58 -2.90 13.81 -13.42
C ARG A 58 -3.73 12.66 -12.87
N THR A 59 -3.26 12.02 -11.80
CA THR A 59 -3.92 10.90 -11.15
C THR A 59 -4.58 11.40 -9.88
N ASP A 60 -5.86 11.12 -9.72
CA ASP A 60 -6.60 11.55 -8.53
C ASP A 60 -6.04 10.85 -7.27
N PRO A 61 -5.99 11.56 -6.13
CA PRO A 61 -5.42 11.02 -4.89
C PRO A 61 -6.04 9.69 -4.41
N ASP A 62 -7.36 9.53 -4.50
CA ASP A 62 -8.09 8.31 -4.13
C ASP A 62 -7.70 7.11 -5.04
N ASN A 63 -7.42 7.39 -6.30
CA ASN A 63 -6.96 6.42 -7.30
C ASN A 63 -5.56 5.87 -6.97
N ILE A 64 -4.74 6.69 -6.31
CA ILE A 64 -3.41 6.32 -5.79
C ILE A 64 -3.57 5.56 -4.47
N ALA A 65 -4.36 6.10 -3.53
CA ALA A 65 -4.56 5.57 -2.17
C ALA A 65 -5.26 4.20 -2.16
N PHE A 66 -5.98 3.82 -3.21
CA PHE A 66 -6.46 2.45 -3.40
C PHE A 66 -5.37 1.38 -3.16
N GLN A 67 -4.10 1.71 -3.42
CA GLN A 67 -2.96 0.82 -3.20
C GLN A 67 -2.78 0.39 -1.74
N HIS A 68 -3.43 1.03 -0.75
CA HIS A 68 -3.56 0.53 0.63
C HIS A 68 -3.88 -0.96 0.68
N LYS A 69 -4.78 -1.43 -0.19
CA LYS A 69 -5.17 -2.83 -0.28
C LYS A 69 -3.96 -3.75 -0.44
N PHE A 70 -3.10 -3.43 -1.39
CA PHE A 70 -1.89 -4.22 -1.66
C PHE A 70 -0.86 -4.09 -0.55
N ILE A 71 -0.80 -2.93 0.11
CA ILE A 71 0.10 -2.69 1.24
C ILE A 71 -0.29 -3.57 2.42
N PHE A 72 -1.57 -3.57 2.82
CA PHE A 72 -2.04 -4.40 3.92
C PHE A 72 -1.97 -5.89 3.61
N ASP A 73 -2.34 -6.33 2.40
CA ASP A 73 -2.15 -7.72 1.98
C ASP A 73 -0.66 -8.13 2.09
N GLY A 74 0.26 -7.23 1.71
CA GLY A 74 1.69 -7.47 1.75
C GLY A 74 2.27 -7.49 3.16
N MET A 75 1.79 -6.62 4.05
CA MET A 75 2.13 -6.63 5.47
C MET A 75 1.65 -7.92 6.15
N GLN A 76 0.43 -8.39 5.83
CA GLN A 76 -0.08 -9.68 6.31
C GLN A 76 0.76 -10.85 5.80
N LYS A 77 1.09 -10.87 4.50
CA LYS A 77 1.94 -11.91 3.91
C LYS A 77 3.37 -11.91 4.47
N ALA A 78 3.83 -10.77 4.97
CA ALA A 78 5.12 -10.64 5.65
C ALA A 78 5.08 -11.05 7.13
N GLU A 79 3.91 -11.40 7.67
CA GLU A 79 3.68 -11.62 9.11
C GLU A 79 4.02 -10.38 9.96
N PHE A 80 3.90 -9.18 9.36
CA PHE A 80 4.09 -7.90 10.05
C PHE A 80 2.78 -7.40 10.67
N LEU A 81 1.67 -7.60 9.95
CA LEU A 81 0.30 -7.28 10.36
C LEU A 81 -0.49 -8.58 10.48
N GLU A 82 -1.19 -8.80 11.59
CA GLU A 82 -2.02 -10.02 11.74
C GLU A 82 -3.28 -9.94 10.87
N ASN A 83 -4.00 -8.81 10.93
CA ASN A 83 -5.22 -8.54 10.18
C ASN A 83 -5.39 -7.03 9.96
N ASP A 84 -6.02 -6.59 8.87
CA ASP A 84 -6.34 -5.19 8.58
C ASP A 84 -7.73 -4.76 9.10
N ASN A 85 -8.20 -5.41 10.18
CA ASN A 85 -9.46 -5.08 10.82
C ASN A 85 -9.39 -3.78 11.65
N TRP A 86 -10.53 -3.36 12.21
CA TRP A 86 -10.65 -2.16 13.03
C TRP A 86 -9.82 -2.16 14.32
N ASP A 87 -9.35 -3.33 14.79
CA ASP A 87 -8.49 -3.41 15.98
C ASP A 87 -7.04 -3.03 15.64
N HIS A 88 -6.64 -3.17 14.37
CA HIS A 88 -5.26 -2.92 13.93
C HIS A 88 -5.14 -1.59 13.17
N ILE A 89 -6.15 -1.26 12.36
CA ILE A 89 -6.16 -0.11 11.45
C ILE A 89 -7.27 0.85 11.87
N VAL A 90 -6.93 1.84 12.70
CA VAL A 90 -7.90 2.75 13.33
C VAL A 90 -8.06 4.08 12.59
N GLU A 91 -7.03 4.56 11.90
CA GLU A 91 -7.03 5.77 11.08
C GLU A 91 -6.00 5.64 9.96
N LEU A 92 -6.37 6.09 8.77
CA LEU A 92 -5.48 6.20 7.61
C LEU A 92 -5.35 7.68 7.24
N ARG A 93 -4.10 8.18 7.27
CA ARG A 93 -3.78 9.56 6.91
C ARG A 93 -2.98 9.58 5.62
N ASP A 94 -3.66 9.91 4.52
CA ASP A 94 -3.02 10.05 3.21
C ASP A 94 -2.47 11.46 2.99
N ARG A 95 -1.19 11.55 2.61
CA ARG A 95 -0.54 12.77 2.13
C ARG A 95 0.03 12.54 0.73
N PHE A 96 -0.14 13.51 -0.15
CA PHE A 96 0.21 13.37 -1.57
C PHE A 96 1.26 14.39 -1.99
N PHE A 97 2.35 13.88 -2.54
CA PHE A 97 3.51 14.64 -2.99
C PHE A 97 3.86 14.28 -4.43
N ILE A 98 4.59 15.17 -5.10
CA ILE A 98 5.15 14.90 -6.42
C ILE A 98 6.64 14.66 -6.31
N ASP A 99 7.07 13.46 -6.71
CA ASP A 99 8.46 13.08 -6.92
C ASP A 99 8.53 12.25 -8.21
N LYS A 100 8.88 12.93 -9.30
CA LYS A 100 9.00 12.28 -10.61
C LYS A 100 10.22 11.36 -10.69
N ALA A 101 11.25 11.60 -9.89
CA ALA A 101 12.50 10.84 -9.95
C ALA A 101 12.41 9.53 -9.14
N ASN A 102 11.67 9.55 -8.03
CA ASN A 102 11.55 8.41 -7.13
C ASN A 102 10.12 8.22 -6.58
N PRO A 103 9.15 7.79 -7.42
CA PRO A 103 7.80 7.49 -6.97
C PRO A 103 7.81 6.32 -5.98
N ARG A 104 7.16 6.50 -4.84
CA ARG A 104 7.14 5.54 -3.74
C ARG A 104 6.00 5.85 -2.76
N VAL A 105 5.81 4.96 -1.82
CA VAL A 105 5.00 5.21 -0.63
C VAL A 105 5.86 5.00 0.60
N GLU A 106 5.82 5.95 1.52
CA GLU A 106 6.41 5.83 2.85
C GLU A 106 5.26 5.62 3.84
N VAL A 107 5.42 4.66 4.76
CA VAL A 107 4.39 4.26 5.71
C VAL A 107 4.94 4.35 7.11
N GLU A 108 4.25 5.09 7.97
CA GLU A 108 4.68 5.35 9.34
C GLU A 108 3.51 5.13 10.30
N GLU A 109 3.79 4.53 11.46
CA GLU A 109 2.92 4.67 12.62
C GLU A 109 3.07 6.09 13.18
N ILE A 110 1.96 6.70 13.54
CA ILE A 110 1.93 8.00 14.19
C ILE A 110 1.09 7.93 15.47
N ASP A 111 1.38 8.83 16.41
CA ASP A 111 0.63 8.97 17.68
C ASP A 111 -0.62 9.85 17.54
#